data_AF-A0A847Q4L6-F1
#
_entry.id   AF-A0A847Q4L6-F1
#
_cell.length_a   1.000
_cell.length_b   1.000
_cell.length_c   1.000
_cell.angle_alpha   90.00
_cell.angle_beta   90.00
_cell.angle_gamma   90.00
#
_symmetry.space_group_name_H-M   'P 1'
#
loop_
_entity.id
_entity.type
_entity.pdbx_description
1 polymer ?
#
loop_
_entity_poly.entity_id
_entity_poly.type
_entity_poly.pdbx_seq_one_letter_code
_entity_poly.pdbx_strand_id
1 'polypeptide(L)'
;MNCEKALKLIDLVLDGEVSESEEHMLHFHIAGCSSCRRALEMGRDFSAVMRQISRPEPPADLEKRVRERLARMKPARRRIPGLPLWSRIAVVIPFAAALLLIIGLGSGGTGTDDSVPEAAVQPDKSVATETSAKRAISTPPMASYVRPASLVAF
;
A
#
# COMPACT_ATOMS: atom_id res chain seq x y z
N MET A 1 -16.21 -21.69 -4.35
CA MET A 1 -15.37 -20.78 -5.17
C MET A 1 -14.94 -21.47 -6.47
N ASN A 2 -14.39 -20.74 -7.43
CA ASN A 2 -13.76 -21.31 -8.62
C ASN A 2 -12.26 -21.55 -8.38
N CYS A 3 -11.62 -22.34 -9.26
CA CYS A 3 -10.21 -22.71 -9.11
C CYS A 3 -9.26 -21.49 -9.19
N GLU A 4 -9.59 -20.47 -9.98
CA GLU A 4 -8.75 -19.27 -10.09
C GLU A 4 -8.66 -18.51 -8.75
N LYS A 5 -9.79 -18.33 -8.05
CA LYS A 5 -9.79 -17.73 -6.71
C LYS A 5 -9.10 -18.64 -5.69
N ALA A 6 -9.28 -19.96 -5.81
CA ALA A 6 -8.61 -20.91 -4.93
C ALA A 6 -7.09 -20.82 -5.05
N LEU A 7 -6.54 -20.70 -6.26
CA LEU A 7 -5.11 -20.54 -6.48
C LEU A 7 -4.58 -19.26 -5.83
N LYS A 8 -5.29 -18.14 -5.94
CA LYS A 8 -4.90 -16.89 -5.27
C LYS A 8 -4.93 -17.03 -3.74
N LEU A 9 -5.93 -17.71 -3.19
CA LEU A 9 -5.98 -17.98 -1.74
C LEU A 9 -4.88 -18.93 -1.29
N ILE A 10 -4.46 -19.88 -2.14
CA ILE A 10 -3.32 -20.77 -1.85
C ILE A 10 -2.04 -19.95 -1.68
N ASP A 11 -1.77 -18.98 -2.56
CA ASP A 11 -0.59 -18.10 -2.42
C ASP A 11 -0.61 -17.35 -1.08
N LEU A 12 -1.75 -16.74 -0.72
CA LEU A 12 -1.92 -16.06 0.57
C LEU A 12 -1.74 -16.99 1.77
N VAL A 13 -2.18 -18.25 1.67
CA VAL A 13 -1.97 -19.26 2.72
C VAL A 13 -0.48 -19.58 2.89
N LEU A 14 0.28 -19.67 1.79
CA LEU A 14 1.71 -19.93 1.84
C LEU A 14 2.50 -18.77 2.47
N ASP A 15 2.02 -17.54 2.26
CA ASP A 15 2.59 -16.30 2.82
C ASP A 15 2.10 -16.02 4.25
N GLY A 16 1.03 -16.67 4.70
CA GLY A 16 0.45 -16.48 6.04
C GLY A 16 -0.45 -15.23 6.15
N GLU A 17 -1.00 -14.77 5.04
CA GLU A 17 -1.79 -13.53 4.93
C GLU A 17 -3.30 -13.78 4.78
N VAL A 18 -3.75 -15.03 4.90
CA VAL A 18 -5.15 -15.43 4.72
C VAL A 18 -6.00 -15.12 5.95
N SER A 19 -7.25 -14.68 5.77
CA SER A 19 -8.22 -14.58 6.87
C SER A 19 -8.86 -15.93 7.19
N GLU A 20 -9.39 -16.08 8.40
CA GLU A 20 -10.09 -17.31 8.82
C GLU A 20 -11.27 -17.66 7.89
N SER A 21 -12.01 -16.66 7.41
CA SER A 21 -13.12 -16.88 6.49
C SER A 21 -12.67 -17.43 5.13
N GLU A 22 -11.53 -16.95 4.63
CA GLU A 22 -10.94 -17.37 3.38
C GLU A 22 -10.32 -18.77 3.48
N GLU A 23 -9.72 -19.08 4.61
CA GLU A 23 -9.20 -20.41 4.91
C GLU A 23 -10.32 -21.46 4.91
N HIS A 24 -11.44 -21.19 5.56
CA HIS A 24 -12.62 -22.07 5.53
C HIS A 24 -13.15 -22.28 4.11
N MET A 25 -13.26 -21.19 3.33
CA MET A 25 -13.68 -21.27 1.94
C MET A 25 -12.74 -22.17 1.14
N LEU A 26 -11.42 -21.97 1.28
CA LEU A 26 -10.41 -22.75 0.57
C LEU A 26 -10.45 -24.22 0.98
N HIS A 27 -10.59 -24.50 2.27
CA HIS A 27 -10.71 -25.85 2.81
C HIS A 27 -11.88 -26.61 2.18
N PHE A 28 -13.05 -25.96 2.07
CA PHE A 28 -14.22 -26.54 1.39
C PHE A 28 -13.92 -26.86 -0.08
N HIS A 29 -13.20 -25.98 -0.79
CA HIS A 29 -12.89 -26.20 -2.20
C HIS A 29 -11.89 -27.35 -2.42
N ILE A 30 -10.80 -27.41 -1.65
CA ILE A 30 -9.78 -28.46 -1.80
C ILE A 30 -10.27 -29.82 -1.34
N ALA A 31 -11.32 -29.89 -0.53
CA ALA A 31 -12.02 -31.14 -0.22
C ALA A 31 -12.63 -31.77 -1.49
N GLY A 32 -13.16 -30.95 -2.41
CA GLY A 32 -13.77 -31.41 -3.67
C GLY A 32 -12.88 -31.34 -4.91
N CYS A 33 -11.78 -30.57 -4.88
CA CYS A 33 -10.94 -30.32 -6.04
C CYS A 33 -9.50 -30.82 -5.84
N SER A 34 -9.16 -31.94 -6.48
CA SER A 34 -7.85 -32.58 -6.36
C SER A 34 -6.71 -31.75 -6.96
N SER A 35 -6.96 -30.99 -8.04
CA SER A 35 -5.94 -30.13 -8.66
C SER A 35 -5.51 -28.99 -7.74
N CYS A 36 -6.45 -28.35 -7.07
CA CYS A 36 -6.15 -27.28 -6.11
C CYS A 36 -5.51 -27.82 -4.83
N ARG A 37 -5.90 -29.01 -4.37
CA ARG A 37 -5.22 -29.70 -3.26
C ARG A 37 -3.75 -29.96 -3.60
N ARG A 38 -3.47 -30.50 -4.78
CA ARG A 38 -2.10 -30.76 -5.25
C ARG A 38 -1.27 -29.48 -5.40
N ALA A 39 -1.88 -28.39 -5.85
CA ALA A 39 -1.21 -27.10 -5.95
C ALA A 39 -0.78 -26.58 -4.56
N LEU A 40 -1.65 -26.69 -3.56
CA LEU A 40 -1.34 -26.32 -2.18
C LEU A 40 -0.22 -27.18 -1.58
N GLU A 41 -0.27 -28.50 -1.79
CA GLU A 41 0.78 -29.44 -1.34
C GLU A 41 2.13 -29.10 -1.99
N MET A 42 2.16 -28.90 -3.30
CA MET A 42 3.38 -28.54 -4.03
C MET A 42 3.98 -27.21 -3.54
N GLY A 43 3.14 -26.22 -3.27
CA GLY A 43 3.58 -24.94 -2.70
C GLY A 43 4.18 -25.09 -1.29
N ARG A 44 3.59 -25.96 -0.45
CA ARG A 44 4.12 -26.26 0.88
C ARG A 44 5.45 -26.97 0.83
N ASP A 45 5.58 -27.97 -0.04
CA ASP A 45 6.83 -28.71 -0.23
C ASP A 45 7.95 -27.77 -0.69
N PHE A 46 7.64 -26.90 -1.67
CA PHE A 46 8.60 -25.89 -2.13
C PHE A 46 9.00 -24.93 -1.01
N SER A 47 8.04 -24.41 -0.24
CA SER A 47 8.31 -23.53 0.90
C SER A 47 9.18 -24.22 1.96
N ALA A 48 8.93 -25.51 2.23
CA ALA A 48 9.72 -26.30 3.16
C ALA A 48 11.17 -26.46 2.70
N VAL A 49 11.40 -26.77 1.42
CA VAL A 49 12.75 -26.85 0.84
C VAL A 49 13.45 -25.50 0.90
N MET A 50 12.77 -24.41 0.54
CA MET A 50 13.34 -23.07 0.58
C MET A 50 13.75 -22.63 1.99
N ARG A 51 13.02 -23.07 3.03
CA ARG A 51 13.36 -22.80 4.43
C ARG A 51 14.64 -23.49 4.92
N GLN A 52 15.06 -24.57 4.25
CA GLN A 52 16.31 -25.27 4.58
C GLN A 52 17.56 -24.56 4.04
N ILE A 53 17.38 -23.62 3.10
CA ILE A 53 18.49 -22.86 2.54
C ILE A 53 19.04 -21.91 3.60
N SER A 54 20.35 -21.99 3.85
CA SER A 54 21.03 -21.13 4.82
C SER A 54 20.82 -19.65 4.47
N ARG A 55 20.43 -18.85 5.47
CA ARG A 55 20.28 -17.40 5.30
C ARG A 55 21.67 -16.77 5.42
N PRO A 56 22.23 -16.19 4.35
CA PRO A 56 23.51 -15.50 4.46
C PRO A 56 23.35 -14.29 5.37
N GLU A 57 24.34 -14.05 6.22
CA GLU A 57 24.38 -12.85 7.05
C GLU A 57 24.51 -11.62 6.15
N PRO A 58 23.68 -10.57 6.33
CA PRO A 58 23.83 -9.35 5.57
C PRO A 58 25.18 -8.68 5.88
N PRO A 59 25.83 -8.02 4.91
CA PRO A 59 27.04 -7.25 5.17
C PRO A 59 26.82 -6.21 6.27
N ALA A 60 27.81 -6.04 7.16
CA ALA A 60 27.72 -5.11 8.29
C ALA A 60 27.44 -3.65 7.88
N ASP A 61 27.78 -3.28 6.65
CA ASP A 61 27.58 -1.92 6.10
C ASP A 61 26.25 -1.72 5.38
N LEU A 62 25.41 -2.77 5.27
CA LEU A 62 24.17 -2.75 4.48
C LEU A 62 23.24 -1.61 4.94
N GLU A 63 23.01 -1.50 6.24
CA GLU A 63 22.13 -0.49 6.82
C GLU A 63 22.61 0.93 6.47
N LYS A 64 23.91 1.19 6.66
CA LYS A 64 24.52 2.49 6.35
C LYS A 64 24.36 2.81 4.86
N ARG A 65 24.69 1.88 3.98
CA ARG A 65 24.58 2.05 2.52
C ARG A 65 23.15 2.31 2.06
N VAL A 66 22.18 1.60 2.64
CA VAL A 66 20.75 1.80 2.36
C VAL A 66 20.31 3.19 2.83
N ARG A 67 20.63 3.58 4.06
CA ARG A 67 20.31 4.91 4.62
C ARG A 67 20.91 6.04 3.80
N GLU A 68 22.17 5.95 3.43
CA GLU A 68 22.81 6.94 2.58
C GLU A 68 22.17 7.03 1.19
N ARG A 69 21.80 5.88 0.60
CA ARG A 69 21.13 5.85 -0.71
C ARG A 69 19.74 6.49 -0.64
N LEU A 70 18.99 6.23 0.44
CA LEU A 70 17.72 6.90 0.73
C LEU A 70 17.89 8.40 0.94
N ALA A 71 18.92 8.84 1.65
CA ALA A 71 19.20 10.26 1.86
C ALA A 71 19.60 10.99 0.56
N ARG A 72 20.33 10.31 -0.33
CA ARG A 72 20.68 10.82 -1.67
C ARG A 72 19.50 10.85 -2.63
N MET A 73 18.53 9.94 -2.44
CA MET A 73 17.25 10.01 -3.14
C MET A 73 16.49 11.25 -2.62
N LYS A 74 16.59 12.36 -3.35
CA LYS A 74 15.68 13.49 -3.13
C LYS A 74 14.26 12.92 -3.19
N PRO A 75 13.39 13.19 -2.19
CA PRO A 75 12.00 12.83 -2.33
C PRO A 75 11.57 13.41 -3.66
N ALA A 76 10.99 12.58 -4.53
CA ALA A 76 10.30 13.05 -5.69
C ALA A 76 9.10 13.84 -5.16
N ARG A 77 9.36 15.06 -4.69
CA ARG A 77 8.36 16.05 -4.38
C ARG A 77 7.67 16.15 -5.72
N ARG A 78 6.46 15.58 -5.82
CA ARG A 78 5.59 15.75 -6.97
C ARG A 78 5.36 17.27 -7.01
N ARG A 79 6.27 18.00 -7.64
CA ARG A 79 5.99 19.33 -8.13
C ARG A 79 4.93 19.03 -9.16
N ILE A 80 3.67 19.33 -8.83
CA ILE A 80 2.64 19.38 -9.84
C ILE A 80 3.08 20.54 -10.74
N PRO A 81 3.57 20.28 -11.96
CA PRO A 81 4.04 21.34 -12.84
C PRO A 81 2.82 22.22 -13.16
N GLY A 82 2.91 23.52 -12.87
CA GLY A 82 1.87 24.50 -13.25
C GLY A 82 0.98 25.04 -12.14
N LEU A 83 1.08 24.61 -10.87
CA LEU A 83 0.32 25.29 -9.80
C LEU A 83 0.96 26.64 -9.43
N PRO A 84 0.24 27.78 -9.57
CA PRO A 84 0.77 29.10 -9.24
C PRO A 84 0.95 29.23 -7.71
N LEU A 85 1.95 30.01 -7.29
CA LEU A 85 2.30 30.20 -5.87
C LEU A 85 1.11 30.64 -4.99
N TRP A 86 0.15 31.37 -5.58
CA TRP A 86 -1.06 31.86 -4.90
C TRP A 86 -2.05 30.75 -4.51
N SER A 87 -1.99 29.57 -5.15
CA SER A 87 -2.84 28.42 -4.78
C SER A 87 -2.52 27.90 -3.38
N ARG A 88 -1.30 28.12 -2.86
CA ARG A 88 -0.94 27.78 -1.47
C ARG A 88 -1.60 28.72 -0.45
N ILE A 89 -1.84 29.97 -0.83
CA ILE A 89 -2.49 30.98 0.02
C ILE A 89 -4.01 30.80 -0.03
N ALA A 90 -4.56 30.38 -1.18
CA ALA A 90 -5.99 30.10 -1.36
C ALA A 90 -6.57 29.07 -0.36
N VAL A 91 -5.76 28.14 0.16
CA VAL A 91 -6.19 27.17 1.19
C VAL A 91 -6.35 27.82 2.58
N VAL A 92 -5.60 28.89 2.87
CA VAL A 92 -5.60 29.57 4.18
C VAL A 92 -6.70 30.64 4.27
N ILE A 93 -7.08 31.24 3.14
CA ILE A 93 -8.13 32.27 3.05
C ILE A 93 -9.47 31.82 3.66
N PRO A 94 -10.05 30.64 3.36
CA PRO A 94 -11.34 30.25 3.93
C PRO A 94 -11.27 30.02 5.45
N PHE A 95 -10.13 29.51 5.97
CA PHE A 95 -9.94 29.34 7.41
C PHE A 95 -9.85 30.68 8.15
N ALA A 96 -9.10 31.64 7.59
CA ALA A 96 -9.02 32.99 8.16
C ALA A 96 -10.37 33.71 8.13
N ALA A 97 -11.13 33.56 7.04
CA ALA A 97 -12.48 34.14 6.92
C ALA A 97 -13.46 33.51 7.93
N ALA A 98 -13.43 32.18 8.11
CA ALA A 98 -14.25 31.49 9.11
C ALA A 98 -13.89 31.92 10.54
N LEU A 99 -12.59 32.09 10.84
CA LEU A 99 -12.14 32.57 12.15
C LEU A 99 -12.64 34.00 12.44
N LEU A 100 -12.57 34.89 11.44
CA LEU A 100 -13.09 36.25 11.54
C LEU A 100 -14.62 36.28 11.69
N LEU A 101 -15.33 35.34 11.06
CA LEU A 101 -16.79 35.20 11.20
C LEU A 101 -17.16 34.78 12.62
N ILE A 102 -16.44 33.83 13.20
CA ILE A 102 -16.65 33.34 14.58
C ILE A 102 -16.33 34.45 15.61
N ILE A 103 -15.22 35.17 15.42
CA ILE A 103 -14.81 36.26 16.32
C ILE A 103 -15.71 37.50 16.15
N GLY A 104 -16.13 37.79 14.91
CA GLY A 104 -17.04 38.88 14.57
C GLY A 104 -18.47 38.67 15.07
N LEU A 105 -19.00 37.44 15.01
CA LEU A 105 -20.30 37.11 15.63
C LEU A 105 -20.24 37.10 17.16
N GLY A 106 -19.07 36.84 17.76
CA GLY A 106 -18.89 36.81 19.21
C GLY A 106 -18.99 38.18 19.92
N SER A 107 -19.01 39.29 19.17
CA SER A 107 -19.01 40.65 19.75
C SER A 107 -20.35 41.41 19.63
N GLY A 108 -21.39 40.80 19.04
CA GLY A 108 -22.74 41.37 18.94
C GLY A 108 -23.74 40.55 19.73
N GLY A 109 -24.01 40.92 20.99
CA GLY A 109 -25.07 40.31 21.78
C GLY A 109 -26.45 40.63 21.22
N THR A 110 -27.30 39.60 21.12
CA THR A 110 -28.58 39.39 21.83
C THR A 110 -29.49 38.50 20.99
N GLY A 111 -30.13 37.51 21.62
CA GLY A 111 -31.28 36.82 21.04
C GLY A 111 -31.07 35.31 20.87
N THR A 112 -31.63 34.58 21.83
CA THR A 112 -32.09 33.19 21.74
C THR A 112 -32.39 32.70 20.32
N ASP A 113 -31.84 31.56 19.95
CA ASP A 113 -32.65 30.39 19.59
C ASP A 113 -31.79 29.13 19.59
N ASP A 114 -32.15 28.18 20.46
CA ASP A 114 -31.75 26.79 20.36
C ASP A 114 -32.29 26.26 19.03
N SER A 115 -31.42 26.20 18.04
CA SER A 115 -31.66 25.50 16.79
C SER A 115 -30.47 24.59 16.55
N VAL A 116 -30.55 23.38 17.11
CA VAL A 116 -29.79 22.24 16.62
C VAL A 116 -30.22 22.03 15.16
N PRO A 117 -29.35 22.21 14.15
CA PRO A 117 -29.63 21.69 12.83
C PRO A 117 -29.28 20.21 12.88
N GLU A 118 -30.33 19.43 13.13
CA GLU A 118 -30.39 18.04 12.74
C GLU A 118 -30.14 17.90 11.25
N ALA A 119 -29.23 16.99 10.92
CA ALA A 119 -29.13 16.24 9.68
C ALA A 119 -29.13 17.01 8.35
N ALA A 120 -27.98 16.99 7.70
CA ALA A 120 -27.94 16.65 6.28
C ALA A 120 -26.64 15.91 5.95
N VAL A 121 -26.68 14.60 6.15
CA VAL A 121 -25.89 13.67 5.34
C VAL A 121 -26.22 13.96 3.88
N GLN A 122 -25.22 14.38 3.11
CA GLN A 122 -25.28 14.41 1.65
C GLN A 122 -23.94 13.95 1.06
N PRO A 123 -23.99 13.37 -0.15
CA PRO A 123 -23.39 12.08 -0.44
C PRO A 123 -21.92 12.21 -0.83
N ASP A 124 -21.10 11.31 -0.29
CA ASP A 124 -19.78 11.04 -0.85
C ASP A 124 -19.96 10.34 -2.21
N LYS A 125 -20.06 11.16 -3.26
CA LYS A 125 -19.84 10.77 -4.64
C LYS A 125 -18.62 11.52 -5.15
N SER A 126 -17.44 11.07 -4.75
CA SER A 126 -16.28 11.16 -5.64
C SER A 126 -15.41 9.91 -5.49
N VAL A 127 -15.88 8.83 -6.12
CA VAL A 127 -14.99 7.80 -6.67
C VAL A 127 -14.16 8.50 -7.75
N ALA A 128 -13.09 9.16 -7.32
CA ALA A 128 -12.00 9.51 -8.19
C ALA A 128 -11.35 8.19 -8.59
N THR A 129 -11.59 7.80 -9.85
CA THR A 129 -10.86 6.73 -10.50
C THR A 129 -9.38 7.12 -10.51
N GLU A 130 -8.64 6.61 -9.52
CA GLU A 130 -7.19 6.64 -9.54
C GLU A 130 -6.74 5.84 -10.76
N THR A 131 -6.55 6.53 -11.87
CA THR A 131 -5.82 6.00 -13.00
C THR A 131 -4.36 5.96 -12.56
N SER A 132 -4.02 4.87 -11.87
CA SER A 132 -2.66 4.51 -11.47
C SER A 132 -1.84 4.37 -12.75
N ALA A 133 -1.20 5.49 -13.14
CA ALA A 133 -0.19 5.48 -14.18
C ALA A 133 0.93 4.56 -13.69
N LYS A 134 0.91 3.31 -14.17
CA LYS A 134 1.95 2.29 -13.92
C LYS A 134 3.30 2.95 -14.19
N ARG A 135 4.00 3.30 -13.11
CA ARG A 135 5.39 3.69 -13.17
C ARG A 135 6.13 2.48 -13.71
N ALA A 136 6.75 2.62 -14.88
CA ALA A 136 7.59 1.58 -15.44
C ALA A 136 8.67 1.25 -14.42
N ILE A 137 8.54 0.09 -13.78
CA ILE A 137 9.61 -0.49 -12.98
C ILE A 137 10.69 -0.82 -13.99
N SER A 138 11.74 -0.01 -14.04
CA SER A 138 12.95 -0.34 -14.77
C SER A 138 13.62 -1.46 -14.00
N THR A 139 13.28 -2.71 -14.33
CA THR A 139 14.07 -3.85 -13.89
C THR A 139 15.43 -3.75 -14.59
N PRO A 140 16.54 -3.82 -13.86
CA PRO A 140 17.85 -3.87 -14.48
C PRO A 140 17.94 -5.15 -15.34
N PRO A 141 18.72 -5.14 -16.45
CA PRO A 141 18.78 -6.27 -17.37
C PRO A 141 19.25 -7.52 -16.63
N MET A 142 18.75 -8.70 -17.00
CA MET A 142 19.08 -9.98 -16.33
C MET A 142 20.58 -10.20 -16.12
N ALA A 143 21.43 -9.64 -16.99
CA ALA A 143 22.88 -9.62 -16.87
C ALA A 143 23.40 -9.02 -15.54
N SER A 144 22.68 -8.10 -14.91
CA SER A 144 23.07 -7.53 -13.61
C SER A 144 22.90 -8.49 -12.43
N TYR A 145 22.16 -9.59 -12.62
CA TYR A 145 21.96 -10.63 -11.61
C TYR A 145 22.88 -11.84 -11.82
N VAL A 146 23.62 -11.88 -12.93
CA VAL A 146 24.63 -12.91 -13.16
C VAL A 146 25.81 -12.61 -12.24
N ARG A 147 25.91 -13.38 -11.16
CA ARG A 147 27.08 -13.37 -10.28
C ARG A 147 28.30 -13.73 -11.12
N PRO A 148 29.40 -12.94 -11.12
CA PRO A 148 30.59 -13.32 -11.84
C PRO A 148 31.12 -14.65 -11.28
N ALA A 149 31.47 -15.58 -12.17
CA ALA A 149 31.95 -16.93 -11.82
C ALA A 149 33.17 -16.92 -10.87
N SER A 150 33.85 -15.78 -10.73
CA SER A 150 35.00 -15.59 -9.85
C SER A 150 34.67 -15.51 -8.34
N LEU A 151 33.39 -15.56 -7.94
CA LEU A 151 32.98 -15.56 -6.52
C LEU A 151 32.61 -16.97 -5.99
N VAL A 152 32.85 -18.02 -6.76
CA VAL A 152 32.79 -19.40 -6.29
C VAL A 152 34.20 -19.83 -5.89
N ALA A 153 34.63 -19.42 -4.70
CA ALA A 153 35.69 -20.11 -3.98
C ALA A 153 35.00 -21.02 -2.96
N PHE A 154 35.13 -22.33 -3.17
CA PHE A 154 34.80 -23.35 -2.18
C PHE A 154 35.92 -23.45 -1.15
#